data_AF-A0A933FSV9-F1
#
_entry.id   AF-A0A933FSV9-F1
#
_cell.length_a   1.000
_cell.length_b   1.000
_cell.length_c   1.000
_cell.angle_alpha   90.00
_cell.angle_beta   90.00
_cell.angle_gamma   90.00
#
_symmetry.space_group_name_H-M   'P 1'
#
loop_
_entity.id
_entity.type
_entity.pdbx_description
1 polymer ?
#
loop_
_entity_poly.entity_id
_entity_poly.type
_entity_poly.pdbx_seq_one_letter_code
_entity_poly.pdbx_strand_id
1 'polypeptide(L)'
;MGGLPANQTVNGFAIDPENPKFMHVAMKAGLFRSADGGETWKPLGKALKNLAAVVSNPQKPAEIYAATAEGKLYFSKDGGQSWKVQGK
;
A
#
# COMPACT_ATOMS: atom_id res chain seq x y z
N MET A 1 13.45 10.43 -5.13
CA MET A 1 12.58 9.52 -4.35
C MET A 1 13.25 9.21 -3.02
N GLY A 2 12.87 9.91 -1.97
CA GLY A 2 13.32 9.59 -0.61
C GLY A 2 12.42 8.57 0.07
N GLY A 3 13.00 7.67 0.87
CA GLY A 3 12.25 6.83 1.81
C GLY A 3 11.81 5.45 1.29
N LEU A 4 11.91 5.15 -0.01
CA LEU A 4 11.82 3.78 -0.51
C LEU A 4 13.17 3.05 -0.33
N PRO A 5 13.18 1.77 0.06
CA PRO A 5 14.40 0.96 0.11
C PRO A 5 15.01 0.82 -1.29
N ALA A 6 16.31 1.05 -1.41
CA ALA A 6 17.05 0.83 -2.66
C ALA A 6 17.15 -0.68 -3.00
N ASN A 7 17.33 -0.98 -4.28
CA ASN A 7 17.53 -2.34 -4.81
C ASN A 7 16.40 -3.33 -4.48
N GLN A 8 15.15 -2.86 -4.44
CA GLN A 8 13.98 -3.70 -4.24
C GLN A 8 12.93 -3.47 -5.33
N THR A 9 12.23 -4.54 -5.69
CA THR A 9 11.17 -4.51 -6.69
C THR A 9 9.90 -3.87 -6.12
N VAL A 10 9.29 -3.01 -6.93
CA VAL A 10 7.90 -2.57 -6.73
C VAL A 10 6.99 -3.58 -7.41
N ASN A 11 6.13 -4.24 -6.63
CA ASN A 11 5.24 -5.29 -7.11
C ASN A 11 3.84 -4.75 -7.44
N GLY A 12 3.42 -3.68 -6.76
CA GLY A 12 2.14 -3.04 -7.00
C GLY A 12 2.20 -1.54 -6.75
N PHE A 13 1.34 -0.80 -7.44
CA PHE A 13 1.24 0.64 -7.36
C PHE A 13 -0.24 1.05 -7.42
N ALA A 14 -0.67 1.88 -6.47
CA ALA A 14 -2.03 2.39 -6.41
C ALA A 14 -2.01 3.90 -6.17
N ILE A 15 -2.86 4.63 -6.90
CA ILE A 15 -3.07 6.07 -6.70
C ILE A 15 -4.49 6.26 -6.18
N ASP A 16 -4.64 7.16 -5.20
CA ASP A 16 -5.95 7.63 -4.76
C ASP A 16 -6.60 8.44 -5.90
N PRO A 17 -7.78 8.03 -6.40
CA PRO A 17 -8.41 8.69 -7.54
C PRO A 17 -9.03 10.05 -7.19
N GLU A 18 -9.33 10.33 -5.92
CA GLU A 18 -9.83 11.64 -5.48
C GLU A 18 -8.67 12.62 -5.25
N ASN A 19 -7.50 12.13 -4.86
CA ASN A 19 -6.32 12.96 -4.67
C ASN A 19 -5.03 12.23 -5.08
N PRO A 20 -4.54 12.47 -6.32
CA PRO A 20 -3.38 11.79 -6.86
C PRO A 20 -2.07 11.99 -6.10
N LYS A 21 -2.00 12.95 -5.15
CA LYS A 21 -0.83 13.08 -4.27
C LYS A 21 -0.70 11.93 -3.29
N PHE A 22 -1.81 11.26 -2.97
CA PHE A 22 -1.81 10.05 -2.15
C PHE A 22 -1.61 8.82 -3.02
N MET A 23 -0.48 8.16 -2.79
CA MET A 23 -0.07 6.99 -3.57
C MET A 23 0.45 5.91 -2.64
N HIS A 24 0.36 4.66 -3.08
CA HIS A 24 0.85 3.49 -2.37
C HIS A 24 1.71 2.62 -3.28
N VAL A 25 2.81 2.08 -2.75
CA VAL A 25 3.62 1.04 -3.41
C VAL A 25 3.67 -0.20 -2.53
N ALA A 26 3.36 -1.34 -3.13
CA ALA A 26 3.55 -2.66 -2.53
C ALA A 26 4.92 -3.21 -2.94
N MET A 27 5.70 -3.60 -1.94
CA MET A 27 7.04 -4.16 -2.11
C MET A 27 7.22 -5.38 -1.21
N LYS A 28 8.31 -6.14 -1.44
CA LYS A 28 8.72 -7.21 -0.52
C LYS A 28 8.97 -6.67 0.90
N ALA A 29 9.57 -5.49 1.00
CA ALA A 29 9.82 -4.80 2.27
C ALA A 29 8.54 -4.34 3.00
N GLY A 30 7.39 -4.29 2.33
CA GLY A 30 6.12 -3.86 2.91
C GLY A 30 5.37 -2.87 2.02
N LEU A 31 4.39 -2.18 2.60
CA LEU A 31 3.64 -1.12 1.94
C LEU A 31 4.25 0.23 2.28
N PHE A 32 4.35 1.13 1.31
CA PHE A 32 4.77 2.51 1.52
C PHE A 32 3.75 3.45 0.93
N ARG A 33 3.62 4.64 1.54
CA ARG A 33 2.72 5.71 1.14
C ARG A 33 3.49 6.98 0.83
N SER A 34 3.08 7.66 -0.23
CA SER A 34 3.39 9.07 -0.46
C SER A 34 2.13 9.91 -0.23
N ALA A 35 2.35 11.16 0.21
CA ALA A 35 1.33 12.19 0.36
C ALA A 35 1.65 13.45 -0.48
N ASP A 36 2.69 13.37 -1.30
CA ASP A 36 3.30 14.46 -2.06
C ASP A 36 3.53 14.08 -3.53
N GLY A 37 2.77 13.11 -4.05
CA GLY A 37 2.87 12.71 -5.47
C GLY A 37 4.14 11.94 -5.81
N GLY A 38 4.75 11.27 -4.83
CA GLY A 38 5.89 10.38 -5.01
C GLY A 38 7.26 11.01 -4.73
N GLU A 39 7.31 12.25 -4.24
CA GLU A 39 8.57 12.90 -3.84
C GLU A 39 9.18 12.20 -2.62
N THR A 40 8.36 11.93 -1.60
CA THR A 40 8.74 11.19 -0.39
C THR A 40 7.80 10.03 -0.09
N TRP A 41 8.38 8.97 0.51
CA TRP A 41 7.67 7.74 0.85
C TRP A 41 7.90 7.37 2.31
N LYS A 42 6.84 6.90 2.97
CA LYS A 42 6.87 6.44 4.37
C LYS A 42 6.28 5.03 4.47
N PRO A 43 6.84 4.15 5.30
CA PRO A 43 6.26 2.82 5.52
C PRO A 43 4.84 2.94 6.10
N LEU A 44 3.91 2.13 5.61
CA LEU A 44 2.50 2.11 5.99
C LEU A 44 2.13 0.70 6.47
N GLY A 45 1.81 0.55 7.75
CA GLY A 45 1.46 -0.75 8.35
C GLY A 45 2.67 -1.63 8.65
N LYS A 46 3.11 -1.67 9.91
CA LYS A 46 4.31 -2.42 10.35
C LYS A 46 4.23 -3.94 10.13
N ALA A 47 3.02 -4.49 10.02
CA ALA A 47 2.80 -5.94 9.92
C ALA A 47 2.76 -6.46 8.47
N LEU A 48 2.73 -5.58 7.47
CA LEU A 48 2.65 -5.98 6.06
C LEU A 48 4.04 -6.24 5.48
N LYS A 49 4.27 -7.45 4.99
CA LYS A 49 5.50 -7.88 4.33
C LYS A 49 5.16 -8.78 3.14
N ASN A 50 6.09 -8.93 2.21
CA ASN A 50 5.92 -9.77 1.01
C ASN A 50 4.66 -9.41 0.20
N LEU A 51 4.36 -8.12 0.08
CA LEU A 51 3.20 -7.69 -0.69
C LEU A 51 3.44 -7.89 -2.18
N ALA A 52 2.46 -8.49 -2.84
CA ALA A 52 2.42 -8.71 -4.28
C ALA A 52 1.52 -7.68 -4.98
N ALA A 53 0.49 -7.17 -4.30
CA ALA A 53 -0.44 -6.21 -4.88
C ALA A 53 -0.97 -5.22 -3.83
N VAL A 54 -1.37 -4.04 -4.31
CA VAL A 54 -2.16 -3.05 -3.57
C VAL A 54 -3.16 -2.40 -4.53
N VAL A 55 -4.38 -2.18 -4.06
CA VAL A 55 -5.42 -1.40 -4.76
C VAL A 55 -6.20 -0.53 -3.78
N SER A 56 -6.61 0.65 -4.23
CA SER A 56 -7.52 1.54 -3.51
C SER A 56 -8.93 1.43 -4.10
N ASN A 57 -9.96 1.45 -3.26
CA ASN A 57 -11.35 1.49 -3.72
C ASN A 57 -11.62 2.85 -4.40
N PRO A 58 -12.06 2.89 -5.66
CA PRO A 58 -12.24 4.14 -6.38
C PRO A 58 -13.41 5.00 -5.89
N GLN A 59 -14.37 4.41 -5.17
CA GLN A 59 -15.50 5.14 -4.59
C GLN A 59 -15.26 5.55 -3.13
N LYS A 60 -14.27 4.92 -2.48
CA LYS A 60 -13.93 5.15 -1.07
C LYS A 60 -12.41 5.00 -0.89
N PRO A 61 -11.60 6.00 -1.25
CA PRO A 61 -10.15 5.83 -1.33
C PRO A 61 -9.44 5.42 -0.03
N ALA A 62 -10.07 5.66 1.13
CA ALA A 62 -9.62 5.17 2.43
C ALA A 62 -9.71 3.64 2.58
N GLU A 63 -10.54 2.97 1.78
CA GLU A 63 -10.60 1.51 1.69
C GLU A 63 -9.47 1.01 0.78
N ILE A 64 -8.53 0.26 1.36
CA ILE A 64 -7.34 -0.26 0.67
C ILE A 64 -7.28 -1.78 0.85
N TYR A 65 -6.98 -2.48 -0.23
CA TYR A 65 -6.70 -3.90 -0.23
C TYR A 65 -5.24 -4.14 -0.56
N ALA A 66 -4.60 -5.02 0.19
CA ALA A 66 -3.23 -5.45 -0.06
C ALA A 66 -3.16 -6.98 0.01
N ALA A 67 -2.45 -7.59 -0.93
CA ALA A 67 -2.31 -9.04 -1.00
C ALA A 67 -0.84 -9.45 -0.94
N THR A 68 -0.54 -10.55 -0.25
CA THR A 68 0.79 -11.16 -0.25
C THR A 68 0.92 -12.19 -1.37
N ALA A 69 2.16 -12.51 -1.75
CA ALA A 69 2.44 -13.55 -2.74
C ALA A 69 1.93 -14.95 -2.30
N GLU A 70 1.80 -15.17 -0.99
CA GLU A 70 1.31 -16.40 -0.37
C GLU A 70 -0.22 -16.46 -0.24
N GLY A 71 -0.96 -15.49 -0.81
CA GLY A 71 -2.41 -15.51 -0.89
C GLY A 71 -3.15 -14.92 0.32
N LYS A 72 -2.47 -14.26 1.25
CA LYS A 72 -3.14 -13.53 2.34
C LYS A 72 -3.68 -12.20 1.83
N LEU A 73 -4.95 -11.93 2.07
CA LEU A 73 -5.59 -10.65 1.76
C LEU A 73 -5.74 -9.81 3.03
N TYR A 74 -5.38 -8.54 2.93
CA TYR A 74 -5.55 -7.55 3.98
C TYR A 74 -6.47 -6.44 3.49
N PHE A 75 -7.31 -5.96 4.40
CA PHE A 75 -8.21 -4.85 4.17
C PHE A 75 -8.02 -3.78 5.23
N SER A 76 -7.91 -2.54 4.78
CA SER A 76 -7.96 -1.34 5.60
C SER A 76 -9.16 -0.50 5.19
N LYS A 77 -9.75 0.20 6.16
CA LYS A 77 -10.84 1.17 5.95
C LYS A 77 -10.44 2.61 6.27
N ASP A 78 -9.18 2.83 6.64
CA ASP A 78 -8.68 4.08 7.24
C ASP A 78 -7.38 4.57 6.57
N GLY A 79 -7.21 4.26 5.28
CA GLY A 79 -6.04 4.68 4.52
C GLY A 79 -4.77 3.94 4.94
N GLY A 80 -4.91 2.69 5.40
CA GLY A 80 -3.81 1.80 5.79
C GLY A 80 -3.22 2.06 7.18
N GLN A 81 -3.94 2.77 8.05
CA GLN A 81 -3.54 2.96 9.45
C GLN A 81 -3.75 1.67 10.25
N SER A 82 -4.84 0.96 9.99
CA SER A 82 -5.13 -0.36 10.55
C SER A 82 -5.55 -1.36 9.45
N TRP A 83 -5.29 -2.65 9.71
CA TRP A 83 -5.50 -3.72 8.75
C TRP A 83 -6.20 -4.91 9.42
N LYS A 84 -7.12 -5.52 8.68
CA LYS A 84 -7.75 -6.80 9.01
C LYS A 84 -7.39 -7.81 7.94
N VAL A 85 -7.11 -9.04 8.35
CA VAL A 85 -7.01 -10.15 7.40
C VAL A 85 -8.41 -10.46 6.87
N GLN A 86 -8.53 -10.62 5.55
CA GLN A 86 -9.72 -11.13 4.89
C GLN A 86 -9.47 -12.57 4.43
N GLY A 87 -10.42 -13.46 4.71
CA GLY A 87 -10.22 -14.91 4.60
C GLY A 87 -9.84 -15.51 5.95
N LYS A 88 -10.21 -16.79 6.13
CA LYS A 88 -10.31 -17.55 7.40
C LYS A 88 -9.30 -17.20 8.50
#